data_AF-A0A6A3BSI5-F1
#
_entry.id   AF-A0A6A3BSI5-F1
#
_cell.length_a   1.000
_cell.length_b   1.000
_cell.length_c   1.000
_cell.angle_alpha   90.00
_cell.angle_beta   90.00
_cell.angle_gamma   90.00
#
_symmetry.space_group_name_H-M   'P 1'
#
loop_
_entity.id
_entity.type
_entity.pdbx_description
1 polymer ?
#
loop_
_entity_poly.entity_id
_entity_poly.type
_entity_poly.pdbx_seq_one_letter_code
_entity_poly.pdbx_strand_id
1 'polypeptide(L)'
;MYQEFKDRVIEISARMDPHSLLDLTEDKEVEAEFMYNVKWKETDTPFEKRMDKYSMSSSLPHHLEIHWVSIINSCVTVLMLTGFLATILMRVLKNDFIKYGQDEAAAYDQEETGWKYIHGDVFRFPKYKSLFAAALGSGTQLFALMVFIFMLALVGVFYPYNRGALFTAPVVIYALTSGIAGYVATSFFFQLEGKNWGGIAGRNRKAEFQAPCRTTKYPREIPPLPWYWSSIPQMAMAGFLPFSAIYIELYYISFDEYCE
;
A
#
# COMPACT_ATOMS: atom_id res chain seq x y z
N MET A 1 -3.64 24.96 44.50
CA MET A 1 -4.07 24.69 43.11
C MET A 1 -3.73 23.23 42.77
N TYR A 2 -4.35 22.26 43.47
CA TYR A 2 -4.11 20.82 43.32
C TYR A 2 -5.39 20.00 43.57
N GLN A 3 -6.57 20.62 43.50
CA GLN A 3 -7.82 19.98 43.91
C GLN A 3 -8.65 19.42 42.75
N GLU A 4 -8.23 19.60 41.49
CA GLU A 4 -9.10 19.43 40.31
C GLU A 4 -9.09 18.01 39.70
N PHE A 5 -8.29 17.07 40.24
CA PHE A 5 -8.10 15.76 39.62
C PHE A 5 -8.65 14.55 40.40
N LYS A 6 -9.42 14.77 41.46
CA LYS A 6 -9.93 13.67 42.32
C LYS A 6 -11.02 12.80 41.68
N ASP A 7 -11.63 13.22 40.57
CA ASP A 7 -12.82 12.55 40.01
C ASP A 7 -12.53 11.68 38.76
N ARG A 8 -11.28 11.28 38.52
CA ARG A 8 -10.91 10.51 37.30
C ARG A 8 -10.68 9.04 37.60
N VAL A 9 -11.44 8.17 36.92
CA VAL A 9 -11.35 6.71 37.05
C VAL A 9 -10.10 6.19 36.34
N ILE A 10 -9.22 5.52 37.08
CA ILE A 10 -7.95 4.97 36.59
C ILE A 10 -8.14 3.53 36.10
N GLU A 11 -8.84 2.70 36.88
CA GLU A 11 -9.06 1.28 36.59
C GLU A 11 -10.50 0.89 36.89
N ILE A 12 -11.09 0.07 36.01
CA ILE A 12 -12.37 -0.60 36.23
C ILE A 12 -12.10 -2.09 36.17
N SER A 13 -12.27 -2.78 37.30
CA SER A 13 -12.24 -4.25 37.35
C SER A 13 -13.67 -4.74 37.55
N ALA A 14 -14.24 -5.36 36.52
CA ALA A 14 -15.48 -6.09 36.62
C ALA A 14 -15.15 -7.54 37.02
N ARG A 15 -15.80 -8.04 38.08
CA ARG A 15 -15.74 -9.44 38.46
C ARG A 15 -17.15 -10.00 38.40
N MET A 16 -17.33 -11.05 37.60
CA MET A 16 -18.56 -11.82 37.59
C MET A 16 -18.55 -12.78 38.77
N ASP A 17 -19.71 -13.00 39.40
CA ASP A 17 -19.86 -14.04 40.41
C ASP A 17 -20.04 -15.40 39.70
N PRO A 18 -19.08 -16.33 39.82
CA PRO A 18 -19.14 -17.63 39.15
C PRO A 18 -20.34 -18.50 39.59
N HIS A 19 -20.98 -18.16 40.71
CA HIS A 19 -22.14 -18.89 41.22
C HIS A 19 -23.47 -18.45 40.60
N SER A 20 -23.48 -17.37 39.80
CA SER A 20 -24.67 -16.79 39.17
C SER A 20 -24.77 -17.04 37.66
N LEU A 21 -24.14 -18.11 37.17
CA LEU A 21 -24.14 -18.46 35.75
C LEU A 21 -25.51 -18.99 35.32
N LEU A 22 -26.07 -18.38 34.28
CA LEU A 22 -27.31 -18.83 33.63
C LEU A 22 -26.93 -19.63 32.38
N ASP A 23 -27.47 -20.85 32.29
CA ASP A 23 -27.29 -21.71 31.11
C ASP A 23 -28.28 -21.30 30.02
N LEU A 24 -27.77 -20.85 28.88
CA LEU A 24 -28.53 -20.38 27.72
C LEU A 24 -28.53 -21.40 26.58
N THR A 25 -28.17 -22.66 26.85
CA THR A 25 -28.03 -23.70 25.81
C THR A 25 -29.38 -24.13 25.21
N GLU A 26 -30.48 -23.95 25.94
CA GLU A 26 -31.84 -24.21 25.42
C GLU A 26 -32.49 -22.90 24.96
N ASP A 27 -33.07 -22.88 23.74
CA ASP A 27 -33.84 -21.77 23.16
C ASP A 27 -35.14 -21.48 23.96
N LYS A 28 -35.00 -21.07 25.21
CA LYS A 28 -36.07 -20.70 26.12
C LYS A 28 -35.82 -19.28 26.63
N GLU A 29 -36.89 -18.53 26.82
CA GLU A 29 -36.80 -17.21 27.45
C GLU A 29 -36.41 -17.38 28.93
N VAL A 30 -35.23 -16.89 29.29
CA VAL A 30 -34.69 -16.91 30.66
C VAL A 30 -34.67 -15.49 31.19
N GLU A 31 -35.37 -15.26 32.31
CA GLU A 31 -35.40 -13.97 32.98
C GLU A 31 -34.12 -13.81 33.82
N ALA A 32 -33.28 -12.83 33.48
CA ALA A 32 -32.00 -12.57 34.14
C ALA A 32 -32.09 -11.29 34.98
N GLU A 33 -31.87 -11.40 36.29
CA GLU A 33 -31.75 -10.24 37.17
C GLU A 33 -30.31 -9.75 37.24
N PHE A 34 -30.07 -8.52 36.77
CA PHE A 34 -28.74 -7.92 36.81
C PHE A 34 -28.56 -7.13 38.11
N MET A 35 -27.68 -7.62 38.99
CA MET A 35 -27.24 -6.89 40.17
C MET A 35 -25.78 -6.48 40.01
N TYR A 36 -25.46 -5.24 40.42
CA TYR A 36 -24.08 -4.75 40.44
C TYR A 36 -23.75 -4.13 41.79
N ASN A 37 -22.49 -4.27 42.20
CA ASN A 37 -21.95 -3.61 43.38
C ASN A 37 -20.71 -2.82 42.97
N VAL A 38 -20.64 -1.56 43.39
CA VAL A 38 -19.51 -0.67 43.10
C VAL A 38 -18.72 -0.44 44.37
N LYS A 39 -17.44 -0.81 44.36
CA LYS A 39 -16.49 -0.49 45.43
C LYS A 39 -15.45 0.48 44.90
N TRP A 40 -15.43 1.68 45.45
CA TRP A 40 -14.44 2.70 45.13
C TRP A 40 -13.17 2.47 45.96
N LYS A 41 -12.00 2.49 45.31
CA LYS A 41 -10.70 2.36 45.97
C LYS A 41 -9.80 3.49 45.48
N GLU A 42 -9.29 4.30 46.41
CA GLU A 42 -8.34 5.35 46.08
C GLU A 42 -6.98 4.75 45.66
N THR A 43 -6.33 5.39 44.69
CA THR A 43 -5.04 4.96 44.13
C THR A 43 -4.10 6.15 43.97
N ASP A 44 -2.83 5.96 44.31
CA ASP A 44 -1.80 6.99 44.20
C ASP A 44 -1.22 7.16 42.79
N THR A 45 -1.66 6.34 41.82
CA THR A 45 -1.17 6.43 40.44
C THR A 45 -1.76 7.67 39.74
N PRO A 46 -0.92 8.50 39.09
CA PRO A 46 -1.43 9.63 38.32
C PRO A 46 -2.23 9.11 37.12
N PHE A 47 -3.34 9.79 36.80
CA PHE A 47 -4.25 9.40 35.71
C PHE A 47 -3.56 9.16 34.36
N GLU A 48 -2.48 9.90 34.08
CA GLU A 48 -1.69 9.78 32.84
C GLU A 48 -1.04 8.40 32.70
N LYS A 49 -0.66 7.76 33.81
CA LYS A 49 0.03 6.46 33.84
C LYS A 49 -0.92 5.26 33.90
N ARG A 50 -2.24 5.46 33.77
CA ARG A 50 -3.23 4.39 33.88
C ARG A 50 -3.03 3.26 32.86
N MET A 51 -2.42 3.56 31.71
CA MET A 51 -2.20 2.61 30.62
C MET A 51 -0.92 1.78 30.78
N ASP A 52 0.01 2.19 31.65
CA ASP A 52 1.31 1.51 31.85
C ASP A 52 1.14 0.05 32.30
N LYS A 53 0.02 -0.25 32.96
CA LYS A 53 -0.36 -1.61 33.35
C LYS A 53 -0.61 -2.52 32.14
N TYR A 54 -1.29 -2.00 31.11
CA TYR A 54 -1.63 -2.76 29.90
C TYR A 54 -0.45 -2.88 28.94
N SER A 55 0.51 -1.93 28.96
CA SER A 55 1.79 -2.10 28.24
C SER A 55 2.68 -3.19 28.84
N MET A 56 2.46 -3.56 30.10
CA MET A 56 3.13 -4.72 30.69
C MET A 56 2.43 -6.02 30.30
N SER A 57 1.11 -6.00 30.08
CA SER A 57 0.37 -7.17 29.55
C SER A 57 0.81 -7.53 28.14
N SER A 58 1.16 -6.53 27.31
CA SER A 58 1.83 -6.77 26.03
C SER A 58 3.28 -7.24 26.17
N SER A 59 3.75 -7.67 27.36
CA SER A 59 5.07 -8.28 27.56
C SER A 59 4.99 -9.75 28.01
N LEU A 60 3.77 -10.32 28.08
CA LEU A 60 3.50 -11.70 28.52
C LEU A 60 4.05 -12.75 27.52
N PRO A 61 4.70 -13.85 27.92
CA PRO A 61 5.42 -14.76 27.00
C PRO A 61 4.72 -15.17 25.68
N HIS A 62 3.39 -15.26 25.63
CA HIS A 62 2.65 -15.56 24.40
C HIS A 62 2.75 -14.46 23.30
N HIS A 63 2.74 -13.17 23.65
CA HIS A 63 2.88 -12.10 22.64
C HIS A 63 4.26 -12.13 21.95
N LEU A 64 5.30 -12.60 22.66
CA LEU A 64 6.69 -12.62 22.17
C LEU A 64 6.88 -13.70 21.09
N GLU A 65 6.14 -14.80 21.20
CA GLU A 65 6.10 -15.87 20.18
C GLU A 65 5.54 -15.33 18.86
N ILE A 66 4.50 -14.49 18.91
CA ILE A 66 3.87 -13.88 17.73
C ILE A 66 4.80 -12.88 17.05
N HIS A 67 5.49 -12.05 17.83
CA HIS A 67 6.42 -11.06 17.28
C HIS A 67 7.55 -11.68 16.46
N TRP A 68 8.20 -12.73 16.97
CA TRP A 68 9.30 -13.37 16.22
C TRP A 68 8.80 -14.19 15.02
N VAL A 69 7.60 -14.80 15.10
CA VAL A 69 6.97 -15.46 13.95
C VAL A 69 6.69 -14.47 12.82
N SER A 70 6.18 -13.27 13.13
CA SER A 70 5.98 -12.20 12.13
C SER A 70 7.30 -11.72 11.50
N ILE A 71 8.37 -11.59 12.29
CA ILE A 71 9.70 -11.20 11.77
C ILE A 71 10.22 -12.25 10.77
N ILE A 72 10.08 -13.54 11.10
CA ILE A 72 10.50 -14.64 10.21
C ILE A 72 9.66 -14.64 8.93
N ASN A 73 8.34 -14.51 9.03
CA ASN A 73 7.44 -14.50 7.87
C ASN A 73 7.72 -13.32 6.91
N SER A 74 7.99 -12.14 7.45
CA SER A 74 8.40 -10.97 6.65
C SER A 74 9.73 -11.21 5.93
N CYS A 75 10.71 -11.78 6.61
CA CYS A 75 12.00 -12.14 6.01
C CYS A 75 11.84 -13.16 4.87
N VAL A 76 11.05 -14.22 5.09
CA VAL A 76 10.75 -15.23 4.07
C VAL A 76 10.07 -14.61 2.85
N THR A 77 9.09 -13.72 3.07
CA THR A 77 8.38 -13.03 1.99
C THR A 77 9.31 -12.16 1.15
N VAL A 78 10.20 -11.39 1.78
CA VAL A 78 11.18 -10.56 1.08
C VAL A 78 12.14 -11.42 0.25
N LEU A 79 12.66 -12.52 0.80
CA LEU A 79 13.54 -13.43 0.07
C LEU A 79 12.83 -14.10 -1.10
N MET A 80 11.58 -14.53 -0.92
CA MET A 80 10.79 -15.17 -1.96
C MET A 80 10.47 -14.21 -3.10
N LEU A 81 10.05 -12.97 -2.80
CA LEU A 81 9.77 -11.94 -3.80
C LEU A 81 11.04 -11.55 -4.57
N THR A 82 12.18 -11.42 -3.88
CA THR A 82 13.47 -11.11 -4.50
C THR A 82 13.92 -12.25 -5.42
N GLY A 83 13.78 -13.50 -4.98
CA GLY A 83 14.06 -14.69 -5.79
C GLY A 83 13.17 -14.76 -7.03
N PHE A 84 11.87 -14.53 -6.88
CA PHE A 84 10.94 -14.51 -8.00
C PHE A 84 11.31 -13.42 -9.03
N LEU A 85 11.59 -12.20 -8.58
CA LEU A 85 12.06 -11.12 -9.44
C LEU A 85 13.35 -11.50 -10.17
N ALA A 86 14.32 -12.09 -9.47
CA ALA A 86 15.58 -12.53 -10.04
C ALA A 86 15.38 -13.63 -11.12
N THR A 87 14.46 -14.57 -10.90
CA THR A 87 14.15 -15.60 -11.91
C THR A 87 13.51 -15.02 -13.18
N ILE A 88 12.60 -14.06 -13.04
CA ILE A 88 12.01 -13.35 -14.19
C ILE A 88 13.11 -12.61 -14.95
N LEU A 89 13.94 -11.83 -14.23
CA LEU A 89 15.02 -11.06 -14.84
C LEU A 89 16.04 -11.97 -15.52
N MET A 90 16.49 -13.06 -14.90
CA MET A 90 17.39 -14.03 -15.53
C MET A 90 16.77 -14.67 -16.77
N ARG A 91 15.48 -15.01 -16.72
CA ARG A 91 14.79 -15.62 -17.86
C ARG A 91 14.67 -14.66 -19.03
N VAL A 92 14.33 -13.40 -18.77
CA VAL A 92 14.30 -12.33 -19.79
C VAL A 92 15.71 -12.10 -20.35
N LEU A 93 16.69 -11.92 -19.47
CA LEU A 93 18.08 -11.68 -19.86
C LEU A 93 18.63 -12.83 -20.71
N LYS A 94 18.42 -14.09 -20.32
CA LYS A 94 18.86 -15.26 -21.08
C LYS A 94 18.16 -15.34 -22.45
N ASN A 95 16.87 -15.05 -22.49
CA ASN A 95 16.11 -15.01 -23.74
C ASN A 95 16.61 -13.90 -24.68
N ASP A 96 16.93 -12.74 -24.12
CA ASP A 96 17.50 -11.62 -24.87
C ASP A 96 18.89 -11.99 -25.40
N PHE A 97 19.79 -12.54 -24.57
CA PHE A 97 21.11 -13.01 -25.02
C PHE A 97 21.03 -14.05 -26.14
N ILE A 98 20.13 -15.03 -26.06
CA ILE A 98 19.98 -16.06 -27.10
C ILE A 98 19.47 -15.45 -28.40
N LYS A 99 18.55 -14.48 -28.31
CA LYS A 99 17.97 -13.81 -29.47
C LYS A 99 19.00 -12.93 -30.19
N TYR A 100 19.73 -12.09 -29.47
CA TYR A 100 20.75 -11.22 -30.06
C TYR A 100 22.02 -11.98 -30.48
N GLY A 101 22.38 -13.07 -29.77
CA GLY A 101 23.54 -13.90 -30.13
C GLY A 101 23.38 -14.73 -31.41
N GLN A 102 22.15 -14.98 -31.87
CA GLN A 102 21.89 -15.63 -33.17
C GLN A 102 21.82 -14.63 -34.34
N ASP A 103 21.51 -13.35 -34.07
CA ASP A 103 21.36 -12.31 -35.10
C ASP A 103 22.70 -11.62 -35.48
N GLU A 104 23.77 -11.74 -34.66
CA GLU A 104 25.11 -11.18 -34.95
C GLU A 104 25.74 -11.73 -36.25
N ALA A 105 25.35 -12.93 -36.71
CA ALA A 105 25.88 -13.52 -37.94
C ALA A 105 25.28 -12.91 -39.23
N ALA A 106 24.19 -12.12 -39.14
CA ALA A 106 23.46 -11.59 -40.29
C ALA A 106 23.25 -10.07 -40.31
N ALA A 107 23.59 -9.32 -39.25
CA ALA A 107 23.06 -7.97 -39.00
C ALA A 107 24.02 -6.78 -39.14
N TYR A 108 25.31 -6.99 -39.46
CA TYR A 108 26.32 -5.91 -39.43
C TYR A 108 25.99 -4.68 -40.33
N ASP A 109 25.25 -4.84 -41.43
CA ASP A 109 24.88 -3.72 -42.32
C ASP A 109 23.53 -3.06 -41.99
N GLN A 110 22.67 -3.70 -41.16
CA GLN A 110 21.30 -3.22 -40.88
C GLN A 110 21.17 -2.52 -39.52
N GLU A 111 22.12 -2.75 -38.60
CA GLU A 111 22.15 -2.13 -37.26
C GLU A 111 22.45 -0.63 -37.27
N GLU A 112 23.33 -0.12 -38.14
CA GLU A 112 23.68 1.31 -38.17
C GLU A 112 22.48 2.22 -38.49
N THR A 113 21.46 1.69 -39.15
CA THR A 113 20.23 2.44 -39.49
C THR A 113 19.07 2.20 -38.54
N GLY A 114 18.96 1.01 -37.92
CA GLY A 114 17.83 0.62 -37.07
C GLY A 114 17.67 1.45 -35.78
N TRP A 115 18.76 1.66 -35.02
CA TRP A 115 18.74 2.40 -33.75
C TRP A 115 18.29 3.86 -33.93
N LYS A 116 18.65 4.47 -35.06
CA LYS A 116 18.28 5.85 -35.40
C LYS A 116 16.79 6.02 -35.67
N TYR A 117 16.12 4.97 -36.19
CA TYR A 117 14.66 4.92 -36.31
C TYR A 117 13.96 4.58 -34.99
N ILE A 118 14.60 3.81 -34.10
CA ILE A 118 14.06 3.43 -32.78
C ILE A 118 14.08 4.62 -31.81
N HIS A 119 15.06 5.52 -31.90
CA HIS A 119 15.14 6.71 -31.05
C HIS A 119 13.87 7.59 -31.11
N GLY A 120 13.13 7.58 -32.23
CA GLY A 120 11.84 8.26 -32.35
C GLY A 120 10.66 7.53 -31.69
N ASP A 121 10.78 6.21 -31.50
CA ASP A 121 9.77 5.36 -30.85
C ASP A 121 10.02 5.19 -29.34
N VAL A 122 11.24 5.42 -28.84
CA VAL A 122 11.56 5.48 -27.39
C VAL A 122 10.71 6.53 -26.67
N PHE A 123 10.26 7.56 -27.39
CA PHE A 123 9.39 8.62 -26.85
C PHE A 123 7.92 8.48 -27.28
N ARG A 124 7.45 7.29 -27.68
CA ARG A 124 6.01 7.08 -27.90
C ARG A 124 5.26 7.12 -26.58
N PHE A 125 4.50 8.19 -26.44
CA PHE A 125 3.60 8.33 -25.31
C PHE A 125 2.54 7.22 -25.30
N PRO A 126 2.15 6.71 -24.11
CA PRO A 126 1.14 5.65 -23.99
C PRO A 126 -0.21 6.11 -24.56
N LYS A 127 -1.03 5.16 -25.03
CA LYS A 127 -2.37 5.45 -25.57
C LYS A 127 -3.26 6.20 -24.55
N TYR A 128 -3.12 5.87 -23.26
CA TYR A 128 -3.91 6.44 -22.16
C TYR A 128 -3.03 7.27 -21.20
N LYS A 129 -2.55 8.42 -21.67
CA LYS A 129 -1.63 9.29 -20.92
C LYS A 129 -2.25 9.89 -19.66
N SER A 130 -3.52 10.27 -19.71
CA SER A 130 -4.26 10.87 -18.58
C SER A 130 -4.45 9.86 -17.46
N LEU A 131 -4.85 8.63 -17.79
CA LEU A 131 -5.06 7.57 -16.80
C LEU A 131 -3.74 7.14 -16.14
N PHE A 132 -2.65 7.07 -16.92
CA PHE A 132 -1.32 6.79 -16.39
C PHE A 132 -0.82 7.90 -15.47
N ALA A 133 -0.97 9.17 -15.86
CA ALA A 133 -0.58 10.31 -15.02
C ALA A 133 -1.41 10.40 -13.73
N ALA A 134 -2.72 10.12 -13.81
CA ALA A 134 -3.60 10.07 -12.64
C ALA A 134 -3.23 8.91 -11.69
N ALA A 135 -2.96 7.71 -12.23
CA ALA A 135 -2.52 6.57 -11.44
C ALA A 135 -1.18 6.84 -10.74
N LEU A 136 -0.23 7.47 -11.45
CA LEU A 136 1.08 7.81 -10.89
C LEU A 136 0.96 8.89 -9.79
N GLY A 137 0.15 9.92 -10.01
CA GLY A 137 -0.17 10.92 -8.97
C GLY A 137 -0.82 10.29 -7.73
N SER A 138 -1.83 9.44 -7.92
CA SER A 138 -2.47 8.70 -6.82
C SER A 138 -1.49 7.80 -6.08
N GLY A 139 -0.59 7.12 -6.79
CA GLY A 139 0.46 6.29 -6.19
C GLY A 139 1.42 7.11 -5.33
N THR A 140 1.87 8.27 -5.83
CA THR A 140 2.74 9.17 -5.05
C THR A 140 2.04 9.75 -3.82
N GLN A 141 0.73 9.99 -3.88
CA GLN A 141 -0.04 10.42 -2.71
C GLN A 141 -0.08 9.36 -1.62
N LEU A 142 -0.38 8.10 -1.99
CA LEU A 142 -0.43 6.99 -1.03
C LEU A 142 0.93 6.75 -0.38
N PHE A 143 2.01 6.83 -1.15
CA PHE A 143 3.36 6.71 -0.62
C PHE A 143 3.70 7.85 0.35
N ALA A 144 3.40 9.11 -0.03
CA ALA A 144 3.62 10.26 0.86
C ALA A 144 2.78 10.13 2.15
N LEU A 145 1.53 9.73 2.04
CA LEU A 145 0.63 9.49 3.18
C LEU A 145 1.20 8.43 4.13
N MET A 146 1.70 7.31 3.61
CA MET A 146 2.34 6.27 4.42
C MET A 146 3.54 6.82 5.20
N VAL A 147 4.43 7.56 4.53
CA VAL A 147 5.59 8.18 5.18
C VAL A 147 5.17 9.17 6.27
N PHE A 148 4.18 10.02 6.01
CA PHE A 148 3.68 10.98 7.00
C PHE A 148 3.04 10.30 8.22
N ILE A 149 2.24 9.25 8.00
CA ILE A 149 1.64 8.47 9.10
C ILE A 149 2.73 7.81 9.95
N PHE A 150 3.74 7.19 9.33
CA PHE A 150 4.86 6.60 10.07
C PHE A 150 5.62 7.64 10.89
N MET A 151 5.91 8.80 10.33
CA MET A 151 6.60 9.88 11.06
C MET A 151 5.78 10.37 12.26
N LEU A 152 4.46 10.50 12.11
CA LEU A 152 3.58 10.91 13.22
C LEU A 152 3.40 9.82 14.28
N ALA A 153 3.46 8.54 13.87
CA ALA A 153 3.49 7.42 14.78
C ALA A 153 4.78 7.41 15.62
N LEU A 154 5.94 7.69 15.01
CA LEU A 154 7.22 7.81 15.73
C LEU A 154 7.23 8.98 16.72
N VAL A 155 6.57 10.10 16.38
CA VAL A 155 6.42 11.26 17.29
C VAL A 155 5.40 10.99 18.42
N GLY A 156 4.61 9.92 18.32
CA GLY A 156 3.64 9.53 19.35
C GLY A 156 2.31 10.27 19.28
N VAL A 157 1.97 10.86 18.12
CA VAL A 157 0.68 11.58 17.92
C VAL A 157 -0.50 10.61 17.96
N PHE A 158 -0.28 9.35 17.57
CA PHE A 158 -1.28 8.28 17.63
C PHE A 158 -1.29 7.58 19.00
N TYR A 159 -1.61 8.33 20.07
CA TYR A 159 -1.84 7.71 21.38
C TYR A 159 -3.30 7.22 21.48
N PRO A 160 -3.57 5.97 21.94
CA PRO A 160 -4.91 5.35 21.97
C PRO A 160 -5.98 6.14 22.75
N TYR A 161 -5.55 7.10 23.57
CA TYR A 161 -6.45 7.91 24.40
C TYR A 161 -7.02 9.14 23.68
N ASN A 162 -6.40 9.62 22.61
CA ASN A 162 -6.94 10.73 21.82
C ASN A 162 -7.75 10.19 20.64
N ARG A 163 -8.91 9.59 20.95
CA ARG A 163 -9.82 9.00 19.93
C ARG A 163 -10.12 9.98 18.79
N GLY A 164 -10.25 11.27 19.11
CA GLY A 164 -10.45 12.32 18.12
C GLY A 164 -9.29 12.42 17.14
N ALA A 165 -8.06 12.59 17.63
CA ALA A 165 -6.87 12.70 16.79
C ALA A 165 -6.61 11.45 15.93
N LEU A 166 -6.91 10.25 16.44
CA LEU A 166 -6.78 9.00 15.70
C LEU A 166 -7.64 8.96 14.44
N PHE A 167 -8.87 9.46 14.49
CA PHE A 167 -9.74 9.49 13.32
C PHE A 167 -9.52 10.74 12.45
N THR A 168 -9.20 11.89 13.05
CA THR A 168 -9.06 13.14 12.28
C THR A 168 -7.70 13.27 11.61
N ALA A 169 -6.61 12.80 12.22
CA ALA A 169 -5.26 12.99 11.67
C ALA A 169 -5.08 12.35 10.28
N PRO A 170 -5.48 11.08 10.03
CA PRO A 170 -5.37 10.48 8.69
C PRO A 170 -6.16 11.25 7.63
N VAL A 171 -7.36 11.74 7.98
CA VAL A 171 -8.21 12.53 7.07
C VAL A 171 -7.53 13.86 6.71
N VAL A 172 -6.98 14.56 7.69
CA VAL A 172 -6.27 15.83 7.49
C VAL A 172 -5.00 15.60 6.65
N ILE A 173 -4.21 14.57 6.95
CA ILE A 173 -2.99 14.24 6.19
C ILE A 173 -3.34 13.85 4.74
N TYR A 174 -4.42 13.11 4.53
CA TYR A 174 -4.91 12.77 3.19
C TYR A 174 -5.26 14.03 2.39
N ALA A 175 -5.96 14.98 3.01
CA ALA A 175 -6.27 16.26 2.39
C ALA A 175 -5.01 17.07 2.06
N LEU A 176 -4.02 17.11 2.97
CA LEU A 176 -2.76 17.83 2.75
C LEU A 176 -1.91 17.21 1.63
N THR A 177 -1.85 15.88 1.57
CA THR A 177 -1.08 15.14 0.55
C THR A 177 -1.74 15.15 -0.83
N SER A 178 -3.03 15.50 -0.93
CA SER A 178 -3.74 15.62 -2.23
C SER A 178 -3.11 16.65 -3.17
N GLY A 179 -2.50 17.71 -2.63
CA GLY A 179 -1.76 18.71 -3.42
C GLY A 179 -0.54 18.12 -4.13
N ILE A 180 0.17 17.20 -3.48
CA ILE A 180 1.31 16.46 -4.06
C ILE A 180 0.81 15.58 -5.22
N ALA A 181 -0.32 14.90 -5.02
CA ALA A 181 -0.95 14.07 -6.04
C ALA A 181 -1.27 14.87 -7.32
N GLY A 182 -1.92 16.03 -7.15
CA GLY A 182 -2.28 16.92 -8.24
C GLY A 182 -1.05 17.49 -8.95
N TYR A 183 -0.03 17.90 -8.20
CA TYR A 183 1.23 18.41 -8.74
C TYR A 183 1.96 17.34 -9.57
N VAL A 184 2.13 16.12 -9.03
CA VAL A 184 2.83 15.03 -9.72
C VAL A 184 2.07 14.60 -10.97
N ALA A 185 0.74 14.39 -10.87
CA ALA A 185 -0.08 14.01 -12.02
C ALA A 185 0.01 15.05 -13.15
N THR A 186 -0.13 16.33 -12.80
CA THR A 186 -0.09 17.43 -13.77
C THR A 186 1.31 17.61 -14.37
N SER A 187 2.36 17.52 -13.55
CA SER A 187 3.75 17.61 -14.00
C SER A 187 4.10 16.49 -14.97
N PHE A 188 3.75 15.24 -14.63
CA PHE A 188 3.97 14.09 -15.52
C PHE A 188 3.14 14.19 -16.80
N PHE A 189 1.88 14.61 -16.70
CA PHE A 189 1.01 14.81 -17.85
C PHE A 189 1.62 15.85 -18.82
N PHE A 190 2.12 16.98 -18.31
CA PHE A 190 2.78 17.98 -19.14
C PHE A 190 4.13 17.52 -19.70
N GLN A 191 4.89 16.71 -18.97
CA GLN A 191 6.11 16.08 -19.50
C GLN A 191 5.79 15.14 -20.67
N LEU A 192 4.66 14.42 -20.61
CA LEU A 192 4.18 13.51 -21.66
C LEU A 192 3.50 14.21 -22.86
N GLU A 193 3.11 15.48 -22.73
CA GLU A 193 2.60 16.27 -23.86
C GLU A 193 3.64 17.17 -24.51
N GLY A 194 4.84 17.23 -23.91
CA GLY A 194 5.92 18.10 -24.33
C GLY A 194 5.73 19.52 -23.79
N LYS A 195 6.87 20.15 -23.47
CA LYS A 195 7.02 21.49 -22.88
C LYS A 195 6.64 22.64 -23.84
N ASN A 196 5.61 22.45 -24.65
CA ASN A 196 5.11 23.41 -25.63
C ASN A 196 3.65 23.75 -25.29
N TRP A 197 3.43 24.59 -24.29
CA TRP A 197 2.13 25.25 -24.09
C TRP A 197 1.62 25.91 -25.39
N GLY A 198 2.54 26.44 -26.21
CA GLY A 198 2.23 26.97 -27.55
C GLY A 198 1.84 25.92 -28.61
N GLY A 199 2.15 24.64 -28.40
CA GLY A 199 1.76 23.54 -29.29
C GLY A 199 0.34 23.03 -29.04
N ILE A 200 -0.14 23.09 -27.79
CA ILE A 200 -1.55 22.77 -27.45
C ILE A 200 -2.47 23.90 -27.91
N ALA A 201 -2.09 25.17 -27.64
CA ALA A 201 -2.79 26.34 -28.18
C ALA A 201 -2.67 26.43 -29.73
N GLY A 202 -1.56 25.96 -30.29
CA GLY A 202 -1.31 25.92 -31.73
C GLY A 202 -1.99 24.76 -32.47
N ARG A 203 -2.24 23.62 -31.83
CA ARG A 203 -2.98 22.48 -32.41
C ARG A 203 -4.45 22.82 -32.68
N ASN A 204 -5.06 23.67 -31.84
CA ASN A 204 -6.38 24.21 -32.11
C ASN A 204 -6.39 25.30 -33.21
N ARG A 205 -5.23 25.71 -33.75
CA ARG A 205 -5.11 26.86 -34.66
C ARG A 205 -4.38 26.61 -35.98
N LYS A 206 -3.70 25.49 -36.16
CA LYS A 206 -2.95 25.22 -37.41
C LYS A 206 -3.64 24.18 -38.28
N ALA A 207 -3.93 24.59 -39.52
CA ALA A 207 -4.18 23.69 -40.63
C ALA A 207 -3.02 22.69 -40.76
N GLU A 208 -3.38 21.43 -41.00
CA GLU A 208 -2.50 20.28 -41.12
C GLU A 208 -1.41 20.55 -42.17
N PHE A 209 -0.13 20.51 -41.78
CA PHE A 209 0.99 20.70 -42.70
C PHE A 209 1.07 19.48 -43.62
N GLN A 210 0.64 19.66 -44.86
CA GLN A 210 0.63 18.63 -45.88
C GLN A 210 2.01 18.59 -46.55
N ALA A 211 2.88 17.71 -46.05
CA ALA A 211 4.19 17.51 -46.66
C ALA A 211 4.03 17.00 -48.11
N PRO A 212 4.80 17.53 -49.08
CA PRO A 212 4.65 17.23 -50.50
C PRO A 212 4.97 15.76 -50.86
N CYS A 213 5.57 15.01 -49.95
CA CYS A 213 5.83 13.59 -50.09
C CYS A 213 5.02 12.81 -49.04
N ARG A 214 4.03 12.06 -49.52
CA ARG A 214 3.26 11.07 -48.75
C ARG A 214 4.22 9.95 -48.32
N THR A 215 4.82 10.07 -47.14
CA THR A 215 5.49 8.93 -46.52
C THR A 215 4.40 8.00 -46.00
N THR A 216 4.25 6.84 -46.64
CA THR A 216 3.43 5.76 -46.10
C THR A 216 4.09 5.28 -44.82
N LYS A 217 3.68 5.87 -43.69
CA LYS A 217 4.12 5.44 -42.36
C LYS A 217 3.45 4.10 -42.09
N TYR A 218 4.04 3.01 -42.57
CA TYR A 218 3.58 1.68 -42.22
C TYR A 218 3.71 1.54 -40.69
N PRO A 219 2.60 1.35 -39.95
CA PRO A 219 2.70 1.06 -38.54
C PRO A 219 3.42 -0.28 -38.41
N ARG A 220 4.65 -0.27 -37.86
CA ARG A 220 5.34 -1.50 -37.53
C ARG A 220 4.42 -2.38 -36.69
N GLU A 221 4.22 -3.61 -37.13
CA GLU A 221 3.44 -4.61 -36.41
C GLU A 221 4.19 -4.96 -35.13
N ILE A 222 3.58 -4.65 -33.99
CA ILE A 222 4.06 -5.16 -32.70
C ILE A 222 3.69 -6.64 -32.72
N PRO A 223 4.67 -7.56 -32.52
CA PRO A 223 4.36 -8.98 -32.50
C PRO A 223 3.24 -9.24 -31.47
N PRO A 224 2.19 -9.99 -31.83
CA PRO A 224 1.11 -10.27 -30.90
C PRO A 224 1.68 -10.99 -29.68
N LEU A 225 1.49 -10.40 -28.49
CA LEU A 225 1.93 -11.03 -27.26
C LEU A 225 1.08 -12.28 -26.99
N PRO A 226 1.68 -13.37 -26.49
CA PRO A 226 0.93 -14.52 -26.00
C PRO A 226 -0.07 -14.10 -24.91
N TRP A 227 -1.20 -14.81 -24.81
CA TRP A 227 -2.27 -14.47 -23.87
C TRP A 227 -1.80 -14.36 -22.40
N TYR A 228 -0.81 -15.16 -22.00
CA TYR A 228 -0.25 -15.19 -20.64
C TYR A 228 0.70 -14.01 -20.33
N TRP A 229 1.10 -13.25 -21.35
CA TRP A 229 1.85 -11.98 -21.21
C TRP A 229 0.93 -10.76 -21.19
N SER A 230 -0.39 -10.97 -21.19
CA SER A 230 -1.34 -9.87 -21.00
C SER A 230 -1.25 -9.31 -19.57
N SER A 231 -1.55 -8.02 -19.42
CA SER A 231 -1.44 -7.30 -18.15
C SER A 231 -2.28 -7.91 -17.03
N ILE A 232 -3.45 -8.48 -17.35
CA ILE A 232 -4.38 -9.03 -16.35
C ILE A 232 -3.82 -10.31 -15.69
N PRO A 233 -3.43 -11.36 -16.43
CA PRO A 233 -2.76 -12.53 -15.85
C PRO A 233 -1.48 -12.17 -15.08
N GLN A 234 -0.68 -11.23 -15.58
CA GLN A 234 0.55 -10.81 -14.91
C GLN A 234 0.28 -10.09 -13.59
N MET A 235 -0.74 -9.22 -13.54
CA MET A 235 -1.17 -8.57 -12.29
C MET A 235 -1.67 -9.58 -11.26
N ALA A 236 -2.44 -10.58 -11.69
CA ALA A 236 -2.94 -11.63 -10.79
C ALA A 236 -1.79 -12.48 -10.21
N MET A 237 -0.82 -12.87 -11.05
CA MET A 237 0.36 -13.63 -10.60
C MET A 237 1.24 -12.80 -9.65
N ALA A 238 1.43 -11.51 -9.93
CA ALA A 238 2.24 -10.64 -9.09
C ALA A 238 1.59 -10.33 -7.73
N GLY A 239 0.25 -10.26 -7.68
CA GLY A 239 -0.50 -9.97 -6.45
C GLY A 239 -0.71 -11.17 -5.52
N PHE A 240 -0.67 -12.39 -6.04
CA PHE A 240 -0.96 -13.59 -5.24
C PHE A 240 0.03 -13.82 -4.08
N LEU A 241 1.32 -13.66 -4.35
CA LEU A 241 2.38 -13.85 -3.35
C LEU A 241 2.30 -12.87 -2.16
N PRO A 242 2.26 -11.53 -2.36
CA PRO A 242 2.13 -10.61 -1.24
C PRO A 242 0.78 -10.74 -0.52
N PHE A 243 -0.30 -11.05 -1.24
CA PHE A 243 -1.61 -11.27 -0.61
C PHE A 243 -1.62 -12.50 0.30
N SER A 244 -1.03 -13.60 -0.14
CA SER A 244 -0.93 -14.83 0.66
C SER A 244 -0.10 -14.64 1.92
N ALA A 245 1.01 -13.90 1.84
CA ALA A 245 1.85 -13.58 2.98
C ALA A 245 1.10 -12.74 4.05
N ILE A 246 0.36 -11.70 3.61
CA ILE A 246 -0.43 -10.85 4.52
C ILE A 246 -1.58 -11.63 5.15
N TYR A 247 -2.27 -12.48 4.37
CA TYR A 247 -3.38 -13.29 4.86
C TYR A 247 -2.94 -14.23 5.99
N ILE A 248 -1.78 -14.87 5.84
CA ILE A 248 -1.22 -15.76 6.86
C ILE A 248 -0.93 -14.97 8.15
N GLU A 249 -0.34 -13.78 8.06
CA GLU A 249 -0.09 -12.95 9.26
C GLU A 249 -1.38 -12.53 9.96
N LEU A 250 -2.38 -12.09 9.19
CA LEU A 250 -3.69 -11.71 9.74
C LEU A 250 -4.39 -12.90 10.42
N TYR A 251 -4.24 -14.10 9.88
CA TYR A 251 -4.78 -15.32 10.48
C TYR A 251 -4.14 -15.60 11.85
N TYR A 252 -2.81 -15.51 11.95
CA TYR A 252 -2.12 -15.71 13.24
C TYR A 252 -2.48 -14.64 14.28
N ILE A 253 -2.61 -13.37 13.87
CA ILE A 253 -3.04 -12.29 14.77
C ILE A 253 -4.46 -12.53 15.26
N SER A 254 -5.38 -12.88 14.35
CA SER A 254 -6.78 -13.10 14.70
C SER A 254 -6.96 -14.34 15.57
N PHE A 255 -6.22 -15.42 15.30
CA PHE A 255 -6.33 -16.67 16.07
C PHE A 255 -5.92 -16.50 17.53
N ASP A 256 -4.95 -15.63 17.82
CA ASP A 256 -4.54 -15.31 19.18
C ASP A 256 -5.62 -14.52 19.93
N GLU A 257 -6.27 -13.54 19.27
CA GLU A 257 -7.33 -12.72 19.87
C GLU A 257 -8.62 -13.52 20.18
N TYR A 258 -8.84 -14.68 19.55
CA TYR A 258 -9.93 -15.60 19.90
C TYR A 258 -9.58 -16.60 21.01
N CYS A 259 -8.30 -16.69 21.41
CA CYS A 259 -7.82 -17.61 22.44
C CYS A 259 -7.62 -16.94 23.83
N GLU A 260 -7.81 -15.63 23.95
CA GLU A 260 -8.01 -14.90 25.24
C GLU A 260 -9.49 -14.78 25.61
#